data_AF-A0A2U2RZI6-F1
#
_entry.id   AF-A0A2U2RZI6-F1
#
_cell.length_a   1.000
_cell.length_b   1.000
_cell.length_c   1.000
_cell.angle_alpha   90.00
_cell.angle_beta   90.00
_cell.angle_gamma   90.00
#
_symmetry.space_group_name_H-M   'P 1'
#
loop_
_entity.id
_entity.type
_entity.pdbx_description
1 polymer ?
#
loop_
_entity_poly.entity_id
_entity_poly.type
_entity_poly.pdbx_seq_one_letter_code
_entity_poly.pdbx_strand_id
1 'polypeptide(L)'
;MIENLFKSTIFILHKIRLTFFTSKIKKHKSIKKLISLLAVLFLSCYALKSGVIIPANETFILGESNIKNYRAEINNTSKFKILIKGEKKQTGEYTQGVELPPKGNLRLYVTSDEVIRFINNNNMSVKINLQLTRGVEGMRYIKN
;
A
#
# COMPACT_ATOMS: atom_id res chain seq x y z
N MET A 1 77.80 19.13 0.24
CA MET A 1 76.84 19.24 1.37
C MET A 1 75.45 19.70 0.88
N ILE A 2 74.91 19.10 -0.19
CA ILE A 2 73.60 19.45 -0.78
C ILE A 2 72.73 18.20 -1.02
N GLU A 3 73.33 16.99 -1.06
CA GLU A 3 72.59 15.74 -1.34
C GLU A 3 71.72 15.24 -0.17
N ASN A 4 71.99 15.64 1.07
CA ASN A 4 71.21 15.18 2.24
C ASN A 4 69.90 15.95 2.46
N LEU A 5 69.70 17.11 1.83
CA LEU A 5 68.44 17.85 1.90
C LEU A 5 67.39 17.34 0.89
N PHE A 6 67.82 16.73 -0.22
CA PHE A 6 66.89 16.25 -1.25
C PHE A 6 66.23 14.90 -0.92
N LYS A 7 66.91 14.02 -0.16
CA LYS A 7 66.36 12.72 0.25
C LYS A 7 65.26 12.83 1.33
N SER A 8 65.30 13.85 2.19
CA SER A 8 64.34 14.03 3.28
C SER A 8 62.96 14.50 2.78
N THR A 9 62.92 15.40 1.80
CA THR A 9 61.68 15.98 1.28
C THR A 9 60.89 14.99 0.41
N ILE A 10 61.58 14.12 -0.33
CA ILE A 10 60.95 13.09 -1.17
C ILE A 10 60.27 12.00 -0.32
N PHE A 11 60.82 11.68 0.85
CA PHE A 11 60.24 10.65 1.74
C PHE A 11 58.96 11.13 2.45
N ILE A 12 58.87 12.42 2.78
CA ILE A 12 57.69 13.02 3.43
C ILE A 12 56.51 13.13 2.44
N LEU A 13 56.77 13.51 1.18
CA LEU A 13 55.73 13.57 0.14
C LEU A 13 55.17 12.20 -0.25
N HIS A 14 55.98 11.13 -0.19
CA HIS A 14 55.51 9.78 -0.50
C HIS A 14 54.59 9.21 0.60
N LYS A 15 54.87 9.52 1.88
CA LYS A 15 54.03 9.08 3.02
C LYS A 15 52.67 9.78 3.07
N ILE A 16 52.60 11.05 2.67
CA ILE A 16 51.35 11.84 2.62
C ILE A 16 50.46 11.37 1.45
N ARG A 17 51.04 10.92 0.34
CA ARG A 17 50.29 10.43 -0.82
C ARG A 17 49.67 9.05 -0.62
N LEU A 18 50.26 8.18 0.20
CA LEU A 18 49.72 6.85 0.53
C LEU A 18 48.61 6.87 1.60
N THR A 19 48.60 7.86 2.50
CA THR A 19 47.53 8.02 3.50
C THR A 19 46.26 8.63 2.91
N PHE A 20 46.37 9.47 1.87
CA PHE A 20 45.19 9.97 1.16
C PHE A 20 44.55 8.97 0.21
N PHE A 21 45.29 7.96 -0.29
CA PHE A 21 44.75 7.00 -1.24
C PHE A 21 43.99 5.83 -0.59
N THR A 22 44.29 5.50 0.67
CA THR A 22 43.58 4.44 1.41
C THR A 22 42.24 4.91 1.99
N SER A 23 42.05 6.22 2.17
CA SER A 23 40.76 6.82 2.56
C SER A 23 39.70 6.76 1.45
N LYS A 24 40.12 6.85 0.17
CA LYS A 24 39.19 6.94 -0.97
C LYS A 24 38.63 5.60 -1.45
N ILE A 25 39.29 4.48 -1.15
CA ILE A 25 38.90 3.15 -1.63
C ILE A 25 37.99 2.42 -0.61
N LYS A 26 38.07 2.73 0.69
CA LYS A 26 37.22 2.11 1.73
C LYS A 26 35.77 2.63 1.70
N LYS A 27 35.56 3.85 1.19
CA LYS A 27 34.24 4.53 1.12
C LYS A 27 33.31 3.95 0.06
N HIS A 28 33.84 3.44 -1.07
CA HIS A 28 33.03 2.91 -2.16
C HIS A 28 32.47 1.50 -1.93
N LYS A 29 33.14 0.65 -1.14
CA LYS A 29 32.66 -0.73 -0.84
C LYS A 29 31.45 -0.73 0.09
N SER A 30 31.40 0.22 1.03
CA SER A 30 30.27 0.39 1.95
C SER A 30 29.05 1.04 1.27
N ILE A 31 29.27 2.02 0.38
CA ILE A 31 28.18 2.68 -0.38
C ILE A 31 27.50 1.72 -1.36
N LYS A 32 28.24 0.83 -2.05
CA LYS A 32 27.63 -0.19 -2.93
C LYS A 32 26.78 -1.20 -2.15
N LYS A 33 27.21 -1.61 -0.95
CA LYS A 33 26.39 -2.42 -0.03
C LYS A 33 25.15 -1.66 0.46
N LEU A 34 25.26 -0.37 0.73
CA LEU A 34 24.15 0.47 1.18
C LEU A 34 23.10 0.69 0.07
N ILE A 35 23.54 0.95 -1.17
CA ILE A 35 22.65 1.09 -2.34
C ILE A 35 21.97 -0.24 -2.67
N SER A 36 22.68 -1.37 -2.55
CA SER A 36 22.09 -2.71 -2.72
C SER A 36 21.07 -3.04 -1.63
N LEU A 37 21.25 -2.55 -0.41
CA LEU A 37 20.30 -2.75 0.70
C LEU A 37 19.06 -1.86 0.55
N LEU A 38 19.23 -0.64 0.02
CA LEU A 38 18.14 0.31 -0.21
C LEU A 38 17.22 -0.11 -1.38
N ALA A 39 17.76 -0.81 -2.39
CA ALA A 39 16.99 -1.30 -3.53
C ALA A 39 15.94 -2.38 -3.16
N VAL A 40 16.13 -3.11 -2.05
CA VAL A 40 15.20 -4.17 -1.60
C VAL A 40 13.95 -3.57 -0.94
N LEU A 41 14.00 -2.32 -0.45
CA LEU A 41 12.89 -1.69 0.28
C LEU A 41 11.78 -1.13 -0.63
N PHE A 42 11.98 -1.08 -1.96
CA PHE A 42 11.01 -0.49 -2.90
C PHE A 42 10.09 -1.51 -3.60
N LEU A 43 10.18 -2.80 -3.30
CA LEU A 43 9.43 -3.85 -4.01
C LEU A 43 8.06 -4.19 -3.42
N SER A 44 7.62 -3.48 -2.39
CA SER A 44 6.47 -3.93 -1.60
C SER A 44 5.15 -3.28 -2.05
N CYS A 45 4.69 -3.62 -3.26
CA CYS A 45 3.33 -3.30 -3.72
C CYS A 45 2.35 -4.34 -3.13
N TYR A 46 1.89 -4.12 -1.89
CA TYR A 46 0.94 -5.02 -1.23
C TYR A 46 -0.50 -4.67 -1.62
N ALA A 47 -1.20 -5.61 -2.26
CA ALA A 47 -2.65 -5.58 -2.32
C ALA A 47 -3.21 -5.92 -0.92
N LEU A 48 -4.08 -5.06 -0.38
CA LEU A 48 -4.67 -5.28 0.94
C LEU A 48 -5.85 -6.23 0.81
N LYS A 49 -5.71 -7.46 1.31
CA LYS A 49 -6.78 -8.45 1.36
C LYS A 49 -7.32 -8.57 2.79
N SER A 50 -8.63 -8.43 2.94
CA SER A 50 -9.31 -8.50 4.23
C SER A 50 -10.60 -9.31 4.13
N GLY A 51 -10.92 -10.06 5.18
CA GLY A 51 -12.22 -10.72 5.34
C GLY A 51 -13.16 -9.83 6.16
N VAL A 52 -14.34 -9.52 5.62
CA VAL A 52 -15.36 -8.71 6.27
C VAL A 52 -16.59 -9.55 6.54
N ILE A 53 -17.11 -9.46 7.76
CA ILE A 53 -18.37 -10.10 8.17
C ILE A 53 -19.39 -8.99 8.38
N ILE A 54 -20.48 -9.05 7.62
CA ILE A 54 -21.56 -8.08 7.65
C ILE A 54 -22.73 -8.74 8.38
N PRO A 55 -23.09 -8.30 9.60
CA PRO A 55 -24.17 -8.88 10.37
C PRO A 55 -25.51 -8.85 9.64
N ALA A 56 -26.47 -9.62 10.14
CA ALA A 56 -27.83 -9.65 9.60
C ALA A 56 -28.47 -8.26 9.72
N ASN A 57 -29.16 -7.81 8.66
CA ASN A 57 -29.85 -6.52 8.62
C ASN A 57 -28.94 -5.31 8.92
N GLU A 58 -27.66 -5.42 8.55
CA GLU A 58 -26.69 -4.32 8.65
C GLU A 58 -26.05 -4.02 7.30
N THR A 59 -25.55 -2.79 7.19
CA THR A 59 -24.80 -2.30 6.05
C THR A 59 -23.39 -1.96 6.50
N PHE A 60 -22.41 -2.53 5.80
CA PHE A 60 -21.01 -2.11 5.92
C PHE A 60 -20.73 -1.01 4.90
N ILE A 61 -20.15 0.10 5.36
CA ILE A 61 -19.79 1.26 4.55
C ILE A 61 -18.26 1.34 4.50
N LEU A 62 -17.72 1.55 3.30
CA LEU A 62 -16.29 1.69 3.05
C LEU A 62 -15.99 2.96 2.25
N GLY A 63 -14.97 3.69 2.68
CA GLY A 63 -14.42 4.84 1.97
C GLY A 63 -14.95 6.19 2.44
N GLU A 64 -15.62 6.28 3.59
CA GLU A 64 -16.26 7.53 4.08
C GLU A 64 -15.27 8.70 4.13
N SER A 65 -14.06 8.47 4.65
CA SER A 65 -13.00 9.49 4.78
C SER A 65 -11.97 9.47 3.66
N ASN A 66 -12.10 8.55 2.71
CA ASN A 66 -11.10 8.32 1.68
C ASN A 66 -11.12 9.39 0.58
N ILE A 67 -9.98 10.02 0.29
CA ILE A 67 -9.87 11.10 -0.70
C ILE A 67 -9.28 10.66 -2.05
N LYS A 68 -9.04 9.36 -2.26
CA LYS A 68 -8.36 8.82 -3.46
C LYS A 68 -9.22 7.78 -4.18
N ASN A 69 -9.18 7.77 -5.50
CA ASN A 69 -9.80 6.69 -6.26
C ASN A 69 -9.15 5.35 -5.91
N TYR A 70 -9.95 4.28 -5.89
CA TYR A 70 -9.46 2.93 -5.66
C TYR A 70 -10.27 1.91 -6.45
N ARG A 71 -9.65 0.75 -6.64
CA ARG A 71 -10.33 -0.45 -7.14
C ARG A 71 -10.47 -1.46 -6.02
N ALA A 72 -11.65 -2.05 -5.91
CA ALA A 72 -11.98 -3.12 -4.99
C ALA A 72 -12.36 -4.37 -5.77
N GLU A 73 -11.79 -5.50 -5.39
CA GLU A 73 -12.21 -6.82 -5.81
C GLU A 73 -12.90 -7.50 -4.64
N ILE A 74 -14.14 -7.92 -4.86
CA ILE A 74 -15.06 -8.43 -3.85
C ILE A 74 -15.39 -9.87 -4.20
N ASN A 75 -15.24 -10.75 -3.23
CA ASN A 75 -15.65 -12.14 -3.35
C ASN A 75 -16.63 -12.49 -2.23
N ASN A 76 -17.86 -12.84 -2.58
CA ASN A 76 -18.87 -13.27 -1.63
C ASN A 76 -18.62 -14.73 -1.21
N THR A 77 -17.96 -14.93 -0.08
CA THR A 77 -17.67 -16.27 0.42
C THR A 77 -18.83 -16.93 1.17
N SER A 78 -19.95 -16.24 1.34
CA SER A 78 -21.12 -16.73 2.06
C SER A 78 -22.06 -17.58 1.19
N LYS A 79 -23.14 -18.08 1.81
CA LYS A 79 -24.24 -18.77 1.13
C LYS A 79 -25.40 -17.83 0.75
N PHE A 80 -25.30 -16.55 1.09
CA PHE A 80 -26.36 -15.57 0.89
C PHE A 80 -25.91 -14.47 -0.07
N LYS A 81 -26.86 -13.90 -0.81
CA LYS A 81 -26.60 -12.76 -1.71
C LYS A 81 -26.39 -11.48 -0.91
N ILE A 82 -25.67 -10.51 -1.47
CA ILE A 82 -25.49 -9.19 -0.87
C ILE A 82 -25.65 -8.10 -1.92
N LEU A 83 -26.29 -7.00 -1.54
CA LEU A 83 -26.47 -5.85 -2.41
C LEU A 83 -25.30 -4.88 -2.23
N ILE A 84 -24.62 -4.54 -3.31
CA ILE A 84 -23.50 -3.59 -3.31
C ILE A 84 -23.95 -2.34 -4.03
N LYS A 85 -23.85 -1.18 -3.38
CA LYS A 85 -24.20 0.13 -3.96
C LYS A 85 -23.06 1.14 -3.81
N GLY A 86 -22.80 1.91 -4.86
CA GLY A 86 -22.02 3.14 -4.79
C GLY A 86 -22.93 4.32 -4.48
N GLU A 87 -22.47 5.22 -3.62
CA GLU A 87 -23.21 6.42 -3.19
C GLU A 87 -22.28 7.63 -3.22
N LYS A 88 -22.74 8.75 -3.79
CA LYS A 88 -22.02 10.03 -3.75
C LYS A 88 -21.99 10.59 -2.33
N LYS A 89 -20.81 10.95 -1.84
CA LYS A 89 -20.61 11.50 -0.49
C LYS A 89 -21.37 12.80 -0.25
N GLN A 90 -21.46 13.65 -1.27
CA GLN A 90 -22.04 14.99 -1.15
C GLN A 90 -23.57 14.96 -1.22
N THR A 91 -24.12 14.14 -2.11
CA THR A 91 -25.56 14.15 -2.43
C THR A 91 -26.32 12.96 -1.85
N GLY A 92 -25.63 11.88 -1.47
CA GLY A 92 -26.26 10.61 -1.11
C GLY A 92 -26.88 9.87 -2.31
N GLU A 93 -26.64 10.34 -3.53
CA GLU A 93 -27.19 9.74 -4.74
C GLU A 93 -26.49 8.41 -5.06
N TYR A 94 -27.28 7.38 -5.39
CA TYR A 94 -26.73 6.09 -5.80
C TYR A 94 -26.21 6.13 -7.23
N THR A 95 -24.95 5.76 -7.43
CA THR A 95 -24.29 5.81 -8.74
C THR A 95 -24.26 4.45 -9.44
N GLN A 96 -24.19 3.37 -8.66
CA GLN A 96 -24.11 2.00 -9.16
C GLN A 96 -24.71 1.05 -8.14
N GLY A 97 -25.31 -0.05 -8.62
CA GLY A 97 -25.94 -1.06 -7.77
C GLY A 97 -25.89 -2.43 -8.42
N VAL A 98 -25.37 -3.43 -7.70
CA VAL A 98 -25.33 -4.81 -8.17
C VAL A 98 -25.59 -5.77 -7.02
N GLU A 99 -26.41 -6.78 -7.30
CA GLU A 99 -26.59 -7.89 -6.37
C GLU A 99 -25.51 -8.94 -6.64
N LEU A 100 -24.68 -9.21 -5.62
CA LEU A 100 -23.60 -10.17 -5.70
C LEU A 100 -24.11 -11.53 -5.17
N PRO A 101 -24.30 -12.55 -6.03
CA PRO A 101 -24.79 -13.85 -5.61
C PRO A 101 -23.82 -14.56 -4.66
N PRO A 102 -24.28 -15.63 -3.97
CA PRO A 102 -23.40 -16.51 -3.20
C PRO A 102 -22.24 -17.00 -4.07
N LYS A 103 -21.02 -16.99 -3.53
CA LYS A 103 -19.79 -17.38 -4.25
C LYS A 103 -19.46 -16.50 -5.46
N GLY A 104 -20.18 -15.39 -5.66
CA GLY A 104 -19.94 -14.44 -6.73
C GLY A 104 -18.70 -13.58 -6.52
N ASN A 105 -18.13 -13.11 -7.63
CA ASN A 105 -17.03 -12.15 -7.65
C ASN A 105 -17.50 -10.85 -8.34
N LEU A 106 -16.97 -9.73 -7.88
CA LEU A 106 -17.20 -8.42 -8.48
C LEU A 106 -15.93 -7.59 -8.41
N ARG A 107 -15.63 -6.87 -9.49
CA ARG A 107 -14.57 -5.87 -9.51
C ARG A 107 -15.18 -4.49 -9.73
N LEU A 108 -14.90 -3.56 -8.82
CA LEU A 108 -15.49 -2.24 -8.80
C LEU A 108 -14.42 -1.16 -8.82
N TYR A 109 -14.62 -0.12 -9.61
CA TYR A 109 -13.88 1.12 -9.50
C TYR A 109 -14.71 2.13 -8.70
N VAL A 110 -14.07 2.81 -7.76
CA VAL A 110 -14.70 3.75 -6.83
C VAL A 110 -13.95 5.07 -6.90
N THR A 111 -14.67 6.15 -7.18
CA THR A 111 -14.09 7.49 -7.23
C THR A 111 -13.96 8.08 -5.82
N SER A 112 -13.12 9.10 -5.66
CA SER A 112 -12.84 9.73 -4.36
C SER A 112 -14.07 10.39 -3.72
N ASP A 113 -15.05 10.76 -4.53
CA ASP A 113 -16.33 11.34 -4.11
C ASP A 113 -17.41 10.29 -3.82
N GLU A 114 -17.07 9.00 -3.82
CA GLU A 114 -18.00 7.89 -3.57
C GLU A 114 -17.65 7.09 -2.32
N VAL A 115 -18.68 6.50 -1.73
CA VAL A 115 -18.58 5.41 -0.75
C VAL A 115 -19.24 4.17 -1.31
N ILE A 116 -18.77 3.00 -0.87
CA ILE A 116 -19.42 1.73 -1.20
C ILE A 116 -20.15 1.19 0.02
N ARG A 117 -21.42 0.85 -0.20
CA ARG A 117 -22.29 0.19 0.76
C ARG A 117 -22.47 -1.28 0.40
N PHE A 118 -22.27 -2.13 1.39
CA PHE A 118 -22.53 -3.56 1.33
C PHE A 118 -23.73 -3.86 2.24
N ILE A 119 -24.91 -3.99 1.64
CA ILE A 119 -26.20 -4.03 2.32
C ILE A 119 -26.61 -5.49 2.49
N ASN A 120 -26.62 -5.98 3.72
CA ASN A 120 -27.08 -7.32 4.05
C ASN A 120 -28.53 -7.32 4.56
N ASN A 121 -29.48 -7.60 3.67
CA ASN A 121 -30.90 -7.75 4.03
C ASN A 121 -31.29 -9.18 4.43
N ASN A 122 -30.31 -10.07 4.64
CA ASN A 122 -30.59 -11.43 5.08
C ASN A 122 -30.70 -11.49 6.61
N ASN A 123 -31.40 -12.50 7.11
CA ASN A 123 -31.50 -12.80 8.54
C ASN A 123 -30.23 -13.42 9.14
N MET A 124 -29.19 -13.59 8.33
CA MET A 124 -27.92 -14.19 8.70
C MET A 124 -26.76 -13.30 8.23
N SER A 125 -25.61 -13.40 8.89
CA SER A 125 -24.41 -12.65 8.50
C SER A 125 -23.88 -13.09 7.13
N VAL A 126 -23.41 -12.13 6.33
CA VAL A 126 -22.70 -12.35 5.07
C VAL A 126 -21.21 -12.16 5.27
N LYS A 127 -20.40 -13.10 4.77
CA LYS A 127 -18.93 -13.00 4.75
C LYS A 127 -18.43 -12.71 3.34
N ILE A 128 -17.69 -11.62 3.18
CA ILE A 128 -17.00 -11.25 1.94
C ILE A 128 -15.50 -11.18 2.16
N ASN A 129 -14.73 -11.41 1.09
CA ASN A 129 -13.33 -11.02 1.02
C ASN A 129 -13.22 -9.77 0.15
N LEU A 130 -12.49 -8.78 0.63
CA LEU A 130 -12.18 -7.53 -0.07
C LEU A 130 -10.69 -7.48 -0.36
N GLN A 131 -10.35 -7.24 -1.62
CA GLN A 131 -8.99 -6.93 -2.04
C GLN A 131 -8.94 -5.53 -2.62
N LEU A 132 -8.17 -4.65 -1.99
CA LEU A 132 -8.06 -3.24 -2.35
C LEU A 132 -6.70 -2.99 -3.01
N THR A 133 -6.71 -2.12 -4.02
CA THR A 133 -5.49 -1.65 -4.69
C THR A 133 -4.64 -0.70 -3.85
N ARG A 134 -5.18 -0.21 -2.73
CA ARG A 134 -4.52 0.69 -1.77
C ARG A 134 -5.30 0.73 -0.45
N GLY A 135 -4.71 1.37 0.57
CA GLY A 135 -5.42 1.72 1.80
C GLY A 135 -6.62 2.62 1.51
N VAL A 136 -7.74 2.33 2.17
CA VAL A 136 -8.99 3.08 2.06
C VAL A 136 -9.43 3.46 3.48
N GLU A 137 -9.56 4.76 3.71
CA GLU A 137 -9.91 5.33 5.02
C GLU A 137 -11.42 5.50 5.19
N GLY A 138 -11.88 5.35 6.43
CA GLY A 138 -13.30 5.44 6.79
C GLY A 138 -14.04 4.14 6.54
N MET A 139 -14.44 3.48 7.62
CA MET A 139 -15.28 2.29 7.58
C MET A 139 -16.22 2.27 8.78
N ARG A 140 -17.45 1.80 8.57
CA ARG A 140 -18.49 1.80 9.60
C ARG A 140 -19.56 0.76 9.30
N TYR A 141 -20.23 0.29 10.35
CA TYR A 141 -21.47 -0.48 10.24
C TYR A 141 -22.66 0.40 10.62
N ILE A 142 -23.78 0.21 9.92
CA ILE A 142 -25.07 0.79 10.27
C ILE A 142 -26.15 -0.29 10.25
N LYS A 143 -27.19 -0.10 11.06
CA LYS A 143 -28.43 -0.86 10.91
C LYS A 143 -29.18 -0.39 9.67
N ASN A 144 -29.83 -1.34 9.00
CA ASN A 144 -30.67 -1.05 7.83
C ASN A 144 -31.98 -0.37 8.23
#